data_AF-A0A8T4MZ51-F1
#
_entry.id   AF-A0A8T4MZ51-F1
#
_cell.length_a   1.000
_cell.length_b   1.000
_cell.length_c   1.000
_cell.angle_alpha   90.00
_cell.angle_beta   90.00
_cell.angle_gamma   90.00
#
_symmetry.space_group_name_H-M   'P 1'
#
loop_
_entity.id
_entity.type
_entity.pdbx_description
1 polymer ?
#
loop_
_entity_poly.entity_id
_entity_poly.type
_entity_poly.pdbx_seq_one_letter_code
_entity_poly.pdbx_strand_id
1 'polypeptide(L)'
;MSSVNIDKLVKKIWDYHRVNHKLEKADAILVLCSNDLRVADYATKLFLDGFAPIIIFSGGIAHKGELIETPWKKSEAEMFAERAIQLGVPKEQVNALTGNSVR
;
A
#
# COMPACT_ATOMS: atom_id res chain seq x y z
N MET A 1 32.82 -3.62 13.35
CA MET A 1 31.93 -4.73 12.92
C MET A 1 32.11 -4.90 11.43
N SER A 2 32.59 -6.05 10.96
CA SER A 2 32.78 -6.30 9.52
C SER A 2 31.42 -6.40 8.82
N SER A 3 31.32 -5.77 7.65
CA SER A 3 30.11 -5.68 6.80
C SER A 3 29.45 -7.04 6.50
N VAL A 4 30.23 -8.12 6.52
CA VAL A 4 29.79 -9.50 6.29
C VAL A 4 28.71 -9.98 7.28
N ASN A 5 28.53 -9.32 8.44
CA ASN A 5 27.50 -9.71 9.42
C ASN A 5 26.16 -8.96 9.25
N ILE A 6 26.18 -7.70 8.81
CA ILE A 6 24.97 -6.88 8.73
C ILE A 6 24.02 -7.40 7.64
N ASP A 7 24.54 -7.66 6.43
CA ASP A 7 23.72 -8.14 5.32
C ASP A 7 23.04 -9.49 5.64
N LYS A 8 23.75 -10.37 6.34
CA LYS A 8 23.22 -11.68 6.77
C LYS A 8 22.10 -11.52 7.80
N LEU A 9 22.25 -10.59 8.75
CA LEU A 9 21.24 -10.32 9.78
C LEU A 9 20.02 -9.62 9.19
N VAL A 10 20.21 -8.63 8.32
CA VAL A 10 19.13 -7.94 7.60
C VAL A 10 18.36 -8.94 6.74
N LYS A 11 19.06 -9.83 6.02
CA LYS A 11 18.42 -10.89 5.24
C LYS A 11 17.56 -11.80 6.12
N LYS A 12 18.02 -12.16 7.31
CA LYS A 12 17.24 -12.99 8.24
C LYS A 12 15.93 -12.31 8.66
N ILE A 13 15.97 -11.01 8.94
CA ILE A 13 14.77 -10.22 9.27
C ILE A 13 13.85 -10.13 8.05
N TRP A 14 14.40 -9.87 6.87
CA TRP A 14 13.64 -9.81 5.62
C TRP A 14 12.93 -11.12 5.30
N ASP A 15 13.63 -12.25 5.39
CA ASP A 15 13.09 -13.58 5.14
C ASP A 15 11.97 -13.93 6.14
N TYR A 16 12.04 -13.44 7.38
CA TYR A 16 10.96 -13.58 8.36
C TYR A 16 9.69 -12.79 7.99
N HIS A 17 9.83 -11.57 7.48
CA HIS A 17 8.68 -10.76 7.05
C HIS A 17 8.01 -11.30 5.78
N ARG A 18 8.73 -12.09 4.98
CA ARG A 18 8.18 -12.73 3.79
C ARG A 18 7.33 -13.95 4.16
N VAL A 19 6.03 -13.74 4.24
CA VAL A 19 5.03 -14.80 4.46
C VAL A 19 4.85 -15.77 3.26
N ASN A 20 5.35 -15.42 2.07
CA ASN A 20 5.30 -16.25 0.85
C ASN A 20 3.90 -16.78 0.49
N HIS A 21 2.85 -16.02 0.82
CA HIS A 21 1.49 -16.34 0.39
C HIS A 21 1.40 -16.30 -1.13
N LYS A 22 0.71 -17.29 -1.69
CA LYS A 22 0.36 -17.30 -3.11
C LYS A 22 -0.83 -16.37 -3.33
N LEU A 23 -0.87 -15.74 -4.50
CA LEU A 23 -1.99 -14.91 -4.89
C LEU A 23 -3.20 -15.79 -5.25
N GLU A 24 -4.36 -15.43 -4.71
CA GLU A 24 -5.63 -16.10 -4.97
C GLU A 24 -6.69 -15.04 -5.26
N LYS A 25 -7.75 -15.42 -5.99
CA LYS A 25 -8.89 -14.53 -6.22
C LYS A 25 -9.59 -14.26 -4.89
N ALA A 26 -10.08 -13.03 -4.71
CA ALA A 26 -10.77 -12.61 -3.50
C ALA A 26 -11.91 -11.64 -3.83
N ASP A 27 -12.77 -11.36 -2.85
CA ASP A 27 -13.86 -10.40 -3.00
C ASP A 27 -13.38 -8.95 -2.95
N ALA A 28 -12.23 -8.68 -2.32
CA ALA A 28 -11.64 -7.36 -2.23
C ALA A 28 -10.12 -7.41 -2.06
N ILE A 29 -9.43 -6.38 -2.55
CA ILE A 29 -8.03 -6.06 -2.24
C ILE A 29 -8.02 -4.92 -1.22
N LEU A 30 -7.61 -5.21 0.02
CA LEU A 30 -7.37 -4.19 1.04
C LEU A 30 -5.90 -3.82 1.08
N VAL A 31 -5.61 -2.54 0.86
CA VAL A 31 -4.26 -1.98 0.83
C VAL A 31 -4.08 -1.10 2.07
N LEU A 32 -3.18 -1.53 2.94
CA LEU A 32 -2.71 -0.70 4.05
C LEU A 32 -1.68 0.27 3.50
N CYS A 33 -2.04 1.55 3.44
CA CYS A 33 -1.23 2.57 2.82
C CYS A 33 0.02 2.89 3.64
N SER A 34 0.98 3.53 2.99
CA SER A 34 2.24 3.97 3.58
C SER A 34 2.77 5.18 2.81
N ASN A 35 4.00 5.61 3.11
CA ASN A 35 4.71 6.62 2.34
C ASN A 35 5.24 6.13 0.97
N ASP A 36 5.06 4.85 0.61
CA ASP A 36 5.59 4.25 -0.61
C ASP A 36 4.50 3.91 -1.63
N LEU A 37 4.36 4.76 -2.66
CA LEU A 37 3.38 4.57 -3.75
C LEU A 37 3.60 3.28 -4.56
N ARG A 38 4.75 2.62 -4.48
CA ARG A 38 4.97 1.33 -5.17
C ARG A 38 4.02 0.24 -4.64
N VAL A 39 3.54 0.37 -3.41
CA VAL A 39 2.51 -0.51 -2.85
C VAL A 39 1.18 -0.31 -3.59
N ALA A 40 0.81 0.95 -3.88
CA ALA A 40 -0.37 1.27 -4.67
C ALA A 40 -0.25 0.72 -6.10
N ASP A 41 0.93 0.86 -6.73
CA ASP A 41 1.19 0.36 -8.08
C ASP A 41 0.99 -1.16 -8.17
N TYR A 42 1.53 -1.90 -7.19
CA TYR A 42 1.39 -3.34 -7.14
C TYR A 42 -0.07 -3.78 -6.90
N ALA A 43 -0.76 -3.15 -5.95
CA ALA A 43 -2.17 -3.46 -5.68
C ALA A 43 -3.07 -3.15 -6.88
N THR A 44 -2.80 -2.05 -7.58
CA THR A 44 -3.50 -1.66 -8.81
C THR A 44 -3.29 -2.68 -9.91
N LYS A 45 -2.06 -3.17 -10.08
CA LYS A 45 -1.79 -4.26 -11.02
C LYS A 45 -2.63 -5.50 -10.71
N LEU A 46 -2.68 -5.93 -9.44
CA LEU A 46 -3.49 -7.08 -9.05
C LEU A 46 -4.98 -6.87 -9.35
N PHE A 47 -5.49 -5.66 -9.09
CA PHE A 47 -6.86 -5.30 -9.43
C PHE A 47 -7.13 -5.40 -10.94
N LEU A 48 -6.26 -4.83 -11.77
CA LEU A 48 -6.38 -4.85 -13.24
C LEU A 48 -6.18 -6.26 -13.82
N ASP A 49 -5.37 -7.10 -13.17
CA ASP A 49 -5.24 -8.54 -13.45
C ASP A 49 -6.48 -9.36 -12.95
N GLY A 50 -7.49 -8.65 -12.44
CA GLY A 50 -8.80 -9.17 -12.05
C GLY A 50 -8.78 -9.98 -10.75
N PHE A 51 -7.81 -9.77 -9.84
CA PHE A 51 -7.72 -10.56 -8.61
C PHE A 51 -8.87 -10.32 -7.63
N ALA A 52 -9.50 -9.15 -7.68
CA ALA A 52 -10.73 -8.85 -6.97
C ALA A 52 -11.56 -7.81 -7.73
N PRO A 53 -12.88 -7.78 -7.52
CA PRO A 53 -13.76 -6.78 -8.12
C PRO A 53 -13.69 -5.41 -7.43
N ILE A 54 -13.09 -5.31 -6.24
CA ILE A 54 -13.02 -4.08 -5.43
C ILE A 54 -11.59 -3.88 -4.92
N ILE A 55 -11.13 -2.62 -4.93
CA ILE A 55 -9.88 -2.20 -4.26
C ILE A 55 -10.16 -1.12 -3.22
N ILE A 56 -9.57 -1.27 -2.04
CA ILE A 56 -9.77 -0.42 -0.88
C ILE A 56 -8.41 0.04 -0.37
N PHE A 57 -8.23 1.36 -0.25
CA PHE A 57 -7.05 1.99 0.31
C PHE A 57 -7.38 2.51 1.71
N SER A 58 -6.58 2.15 2.71
CA SER A 58 -6.77 2.59 4.10
C SER A 58 -5.49 3.22 4.63
N GLY A 59 -5.57 4.48 5.03
CA GLY A 59 -4.41 5.27 5.44
C GLY A 59 -4.78 6.68 5.88
N GLY A 60 -4.06 7.19 6.87
CA GLY A 60 -4.31 8.49 7.49
C GLY A 60 -3.47 9.61 6.88
N ILE A 61 -3.41 10.76 7.57
CA ILE A 61 -2.39 11.78 7.29
C ILE A 61 -1.15 11.40 8.09
N ALA A 62 -0.01 11.30 7.42
CA ALA A 62 1.26 11.03 8.09
C ALA A 62 1.54 12.08 9.19
N HIS A 63 1.99 11.62 10.36
CA HIS A 63 2.33 12.50 11.46
C HIS A 63 3.56 13.33 11.10
N LYS A 64 3.47 14.66 11.25
CA LYS A 64 4.58 15.58 10.98
C LYS A 64 5.71 15.37 11.98
N GLY A 65 6.96 15.36 11.52
CA GLY A 65 8.14 15.16 12.37
C GLY A 65 8.46 13.70 12.67
N GLU A 66 7.80 12.74 12.01
CA GLU A 66 8.11 11.32 12.12
C GLU A 66 8.84 10.77 10.87
N LEU A 67 9.42 9.57 10.98
CA LEU A 67 10.14 8.90 9.89
C LEU A 67 9.29 8.66 8.62
N ILE A 68 7.97 8.68 8.77
CA ILE A 68 6.99 8.46 7.70
C ILE A 68 6.44 9.76 7.11
N GLU A 69 7.01 10.92 7.47
CA GLU A 69 6.57 12.21 6.93
C GLU A 69 6.66 12.23 5.40
N THR A 70 5.58 12.69 4.78
CA THR A 70 5.49 12.87 3.33
C THR A 70 5.16 14.33 3.04
N PRO A 71 5.56 14.87 1.87
CA PRO A 71 5.19 16.22 1.45
C PRO A 71 3.70 16.31 1.03
N TRP A 72 2.90 15.28 1.29
CA TRP A 72 1.53 15.19 0.80
C TRP A 72 0.60 16.08 1.63
N LYS A 73 -0.31 16.76 0.93
CA LYS A 73 -1.38 17.57 1.54
C LYS A 73 -2.65 16.76 1.81
N LYS A 74 -2.63 15.46 1.49
CA LYS A 74 -3.75 14.52 1.53
C LYS A 74 -3.36 13.31 2.39
N SER A 75 -4.35 12.53 2.78
CA SER A 75 -4.12 11.23 3.39
C SER A 75 -3.42 10.26 2.44
N GLU A 76 -2.75 9.26 2.99
CA GLU A 76 -2.12 8.20 2.22
C GLU A 76 -3.15 7.44 1.38
N ALA A 77 -4.35 7.22 1.91
CA ALA A 77 -5.45 6.59 1.17
C ALA A 77 -5.88 7.39 -0.05
N GLU A 78 -6.00 8.71 0.06
CA GLU A 78 -6.30 9.59 -1.08
C GLU A 78 -5.17 9.58 -2.10
N MET A 79 -3.91 9.63 -1.66
CA MET A 79 -2.75 9.57 -2.54
C MET A 79 -2.68 8.25 -3.31
N PHE A 80 -2.95 7.13 -2.64
CA PHE A 80 -2.97 5.80 -3.26
C PHE A 80 -4.15 5.65 -4.23
N ALA A 81 -5.33 6.13 -3.85
CA ALA A 81 -6.51 6.12 -4.69
C ALA A 81 -6.29 6.93 -5.99
N GLU A 82 -5.71 8.13 -5.88
CA GLU A 82 -5.34 8.93 -7.06
C GLU A 82 -4.33 8.24 -7.95
N ARG A 83 -3.34 7.58 -7.34
CA ARG A 83 -2.35 6.78 -8.09
C ARG A 83 -3.02 5.62 -8.83
N ALA A 84 -3.93 4.90 -8.20
CA ALA A 84 -4.66 3.80 -8.82
C ALA A 84 -5.51 4.26 -10.01
N ILE A 85 -6.21 5.39 -9.85
CA ILE A 85 -7.01 6.00 -10.94
C ILE A 85 -6.12 6.41 -12.11
N GLN A 86 -4.95 7.02 -11.84
CA GLN A 86 -3.98 7.37 -12.89
C GLN A 86 -3.45 6.15 -13.66
N LEU A 87 -3.40 4.99 -13.02
CA LEU A 87 -2.98 3.72 -13.61
C LEU A 87 -4.11 2.98 -14.32
N GLY A 88 -5.33 3.53 -14.34
CA GLY A 88 -6.45 3.03 -15.14
C GLY A 88 -7.55 2.32 -14.36
N VAL A 89 -7.54 2.36 -13.02
CA VAL A 89 -8.67 1.85 -12.22
C VAL A 89 -9.85 2.83 -12.32
N PRO A 90 -11.07 2.37 -12.66
CA PRO A 90 -12.26 3.22 -12.65
C PRO A 90 -12.52 3.81 -11.27
N LYS A 91 -12.83 5.10 -11.20
CA LYS A 91 -12.96 5.84 -9.93
C LYS A 91 -14.03 5.23 -9.01
N GLU A 92 -15.11 4.73 -9.59
CA GLU A 92 -16.23 4.08 -8.90
C GLU A 92 -15.87 2.73 -8.24
N GLN A 93 -14.73 2.14 -8.61
CA GLN A 93 -14.23 0.89 -8.02
C GLN A 93 -13.13 1.12 -6.96
N VAL A 94 -12.74 2.38 -6.72
CA VAL A 94 -11.72 2.76 -5.76
C VAL A 94 -12.36 3.31 -4.49
N ASN A 95 -12.11 2.66 -3.35
CA ASN A 95 -12.55 3.15 -2.05
C ASN A 95 -11.37 3.66 -1.23
N ALA A 96 -11.38 4.93 -0.84
CA ALA A 96 -10.38 5.52 0.07
C ALA A 96 -10.97 5.71 1.47
N LEU A 97 -10.52 4.90 2.42
CA LEU A 97 -10.89 4.98 3.83
C LEU A 97 -9.91 5.88 4.57
N THR A 98 -10.38 7.08 4.91
CA THR A 98 -9.64 8.07 5.71
C THR A 98 -10.22 8.13 7.12
N GLY A 99 -9.47 8.62 8.11
CA GLY A 99 -9.95 8.76 9.50
C GLY A 99 -11.19 9.65 9.68
N ASN A 100 -11.63 10.35 8.62
CA ASN A 100 -12.84 11.17 8.59
C ASN A 100 -14.00 10.50 7.82
N SER A 101 -13.84 9.24 7.39
CA SER A 101 -14.79 8.52 6.54
C SER A 101 -15.99 7.90 7.29
N VAL A 102 -16.19 8.24 8.58
CA VAL A 102 -17.47 7.99 9.26
C VAL A 102 -18.37 9.21 9.00
N ARG A 103 -19.16 9.15 7.93
CA ARG A 103 -20.36 9.95 7.75
C ARG A 103 -21.52 9.02 7.40
#